data_AF-A0A1Y3NSN9-F1
#
_entry.id   AF-A0A1Y3NSN9-F1
#
_cell.length_a   1.000
_cell.length_b   1.000
_cell.length_c   1.000
_cell.angle_alpha   90.00
_cell.angle_beta   90.00
_cell.angle_gamma   90.00
#
_symmetry.space_group_name_H-M   'P 1'
#
loop_
_entity.id
_entity.type
_entity.pdbx_description
1 polymer ?
#
loop_
_entity_poly.entity_id
_entity_poly.type
_entity_poly.pdbx_seq_one_letter_code
_entity_poly.pdbx_strand_id
1 'polypeptide(L)'
;KLYKDGKVKVIGVSNFDIPKLNEILEKAEIKPVMNQIELHPYLPQHKLVKFCQDNEISKRNNMTPSQVILSWNAQRNVIVIPKSVTPSRIEENFQIKKLPQEDIDKINAITTRQRVVYPERFKVLNVFTDLGE
;
A
#
# COMPACT_ATOMS: atom_id res chain seq x y z
N LYS A 1 2.65 21.97 -12.44
CA LYS A 1 3.82 22.30 -13.29
C LYS A 1 4.35 21.01 -13.95
N LEU A 2 5.39 20.34 -13.44
CA LEU A 2 6.11 19.21 -14.09
C LEU A 2 5.31 18.23 -14.97
N TYR A 3 4.10 17.82 -14.58
CA TYR A 3 3.20 17.00 -15.40
C TYR A 3 2.76 17.70 -16.70
N LYS A 4 2.29 18.95 -16.60
CA LYS A 4 1.95 19.82 -17.75
C LYS A 4 3.19 20.18 -18.59
N ASP A 5 4.36 20.27 -17.96
CA ASP A 5 5.65 20.44 -18.63
C ASP A 5 6.14 19.16 -19.36
N GLY A 6 5.38 18.05 -19.31
CA GLY A 6 5.75 16.75 -19.90
C GLY A 6 6.87 15.99 -19.17
N LYS A 7 7.37 16.52 -18.06
CA LYS A 7 8.57 16.01 -17.35
C LYS A 7 8.28 14.81 -16.44
N VAL A 8 7.03 14.57 -16.08
CA VAL A 8 6.58 13.37 -15.35
C VAL A 8 5.29 12.84 -15.95
N LYS A 9 5.18 11.52 -16.13
CA LYS A 9 3.99 10.88 -16.74
C LYS A 9 2.80 10.74 -15.78
N VAL A 10 3.07 10.71 -14.48
CA VAL A 10 2.10 10.55 -13.39
C VAL A 10 2.58 11.30 -12.15
N ILE A 11 1.68 11.59 -11.22
CA ILE A 11 1.98 12.13 -9.89
C ILE A 11 1.21 11.35 -8.82
N GLY A 12 1.76 11.26 -7.61
CA GLY A 12 1.19 10.53 -6.49
C GLY A 12 1.73 11.05 -5.16
N VAL A 13 1.27 10.47 -4.05
CA VAL A 13 1.69 10.80 -2.68
C VAL A 13 2.30 9.58 -1.98
N SER A 14 2.87 9.80 -0.80
CA SER A 14 3.39 8.75 0.08
C SER A 14 3.07 9.12 1.52
N ASN A 15 2.70 8.12 2.33
CA ASN A 15 2.44 8.26 3.76
C ASN A 15 1.27 9.20 4.11
N PHE A 16 0.28 9.35 3.22
CA PHE A 16 -0.93 10.13 3.50
C PHE A 16 -2.00 9.26 4.17
N ASP A 17 -2.72 9.83 5.13
CA ASP A 17 -3.93 9.29 5.76
C ASP A 17 -5.19 9.82 5.05
N ILE A 18 -6.38 9.32 5.44
CA ILE A 18 -7.66 9.70 4.81
C ILE A 18 -7.92 11.22 4.85
N PRO A 19 -7.71 11.94 5.98
CA PRO A 19 -7.83 13.39 6.01
C PRO A 19 -6.94 14.11 4.99
N LYS A 20 -5.65 13.76 4.90
CA LYS A 20 -4.71 14.35 3.92
C LYS A 20 -5.07 13.98 2.49
N LEU A 21 -5.62 12.78 2.25
CA LEU A 21 -6.13 12.38 0.94
C LEU A 21 -7.36 13.18 0.53
N ASN A 22 -8.34 13.40 1.43
CA ASN A 22 -9.50 14.25 1.13
C ASN A 22 -9.06 15.67 0.75
N GLU A 23 -8.15 16.28 1.53
CA GLU A 23 -7.69 17.65 1.26
C GLU A 23 -7.04 17.80 -0.14
N ILE A 24 -6.20 16.84 -0.56
CA ILE A 24 -5.58 16.89 -1.89
C ILE A 24 -6.57 16.46 -3.00
N LEU A 25 -7.51 15.55 -2.72
CA LEU A 25 -8.56 15.15 -3.67
C LEU A 25 -9.59 16.26 -3.92
N GLU A 26 -9.83 17.14 -2.96
CA GLU A 26 -10.56 18.39 -3.18
C GLU A 26 -9.73 19.36 -4.04
N LYS A 27 -8.54 19.75 -3.55
CA LYS A 27 -7.81 20.93 -4.05
C LYS A 27 -6.99 20.71 -5.31
N ALA A 28 -6.55 19.49 -5.62
CA ALA A 28 -5.64 19.26 -6.74
C ALA A 28 -6.36 19.24 -8.10
N GLU A 29 -5.85 19.99 -9.07
CA GLU A 29 -6.30 19.95 -10.48
C GLU A 29 -6.06 18.56 -11.10
N ILE A 30 -4.88 17.98 -10.83
CA ILE A 30 -4.50 16.62 -11.25
C ILE A 30 -4.47 15.78 -9.97
N LYS A 31 -5.38 14.82 -9.85
CA LYS A 31 -5.48 13.96 -8.66
C LYS A 31 -4.27 13.02 -8.57
N PRO A 32 -3.79 12.66 -7.36
CA PRO A 32 -2.70 11.70 -7.21
C PRO A 32 -3.16 10.29 -7.62
N VAL A 33 -2.40 9.61 -8.48
CA VAL A 33 -2.77 8.26 -8.99
C VAL A 33 -2.46 7.12 -8.03
N MET A 34 -1.78 7.42 -6.91
CA MET A 34 -1.34 6.44 -5.91
C MET A 34 -0.99 7.13 -4.58
N ASN A 35 -1.11 6.37 -3.49
CA ASN A 35 -0.57 6.69 -2.17
C ASN A 35 0.32 5.52 -1.71
N GLN A 36 1.65 5.72 -1.66
CA GLN A 36 2.57 4.70 -1.18
C GLN A 36 2.56 4.64 0.35
N ILE A 37 2.25 3.48 0.92
CA ILE A 37 2.08 3.31 2.37
C ILE A 37 2.73 2.02 2.85
N GLU A 38 3.12 2.00 4.13
CA GLU A 38 3.55 0.80 4.84
C GLU A 38 2.34 -0.13 5.05
N LEU A 39 2.42 -1.38 4.61
CA LEU A 39 1.25 -2.26 4.60
C LEU A 39 1.63 -3.75 4.60
N HIS A 40 1.27 -4.44 5.69
CA HIS A 40 1.57 -5.84 5.97
C HIS A 40 0.59 -6.38 7.04
N PRO A 41 0.59 -7.69 7.42
CA PRO A 41 -0.43 -8.24 8.31
C PRO A 41 -0.57 -7.54 9.69
N TYR A 42 0.52 -7.02 10.27
CA TYR A 42 0.47 -6.23 11.51
C TYR A 42 0.15 -4.73 11.31
N LEU A 43 0.00 -4.27 10.07
CA LEU A 43 -0.46 -2.92 9.74
C LEU A 43 -1.32 -2.98 8.47
N PRO A 44 -2.54 -3.55 8.55
CA PRO A 44 -3.33 -3.84 7.37
C PRO A 44 -3.99 -2.60 6.77
N GLN A 45 -4.27 -1.56 7.59
CA GLN A 45 -4.86 -0.28 7.17
C GLN A 45 -6.17 -0.45 6.36
N HIS A 46 -7.09 -1.29 6.85
CA HIS A 46 -8.28 -1.70 6.11
C HIS A 46 -9.11 -0.54 5.54
N LYS A 47 -9.33 0.51 6.34
CA LYS A 47 -10.08 1.72 5.94
C LYS A 47 -9.37 2.50 4.83
N LEU A 48 -8.08 2.78 4.98
CA LEU A 48 -7.30 3.54 3.99
C LEU A 48 -7.18 2.78 2.66
N VAL A 49 -7.01 1.45 2.72
CA VAL A 49 -7.00 0.61 1.52
C VAL A 49 -8.37 0.61 0.83
N LYS A 50 -9.48 0.48 1.57
CA LYS A 50 -10.82 0.58 0.96
C LYS A 50 -11.04 1.96 0.34
N PHE A 51 -10.65 3.04 1.02
CA PHE A 51 -10.72 4.39 0.47
C PHE A 51 -9.97 4.52 -0.87
N CYS A 52 -8.75 3.98 -0.97
CA CYS A 52 -8.00 3.93 -2.23
C CYS A 52 -8.62 2.98 -3.28
N GLN A 53 -9.26 1.88 -2.87
CA GLN A 53 -9.95 0.93 -3.78
C GLN A 53 -11.22 1.52 -4.39
N ASP A 54 -11.99 2.27 -3.61
CA ASP A 54 -13.17 3.01 -4.06
C ASP A 54 -12.79 4.14 -5.05
N ASN A 55 -11.48 4.39 -5.23
CA ASN A 55 -10.85 5.24 -6.23
C ASN A 55 -9.97 4.43 -7.24
N GLU A 56 -10.33 3.16 -7.51
CA GLU A 56 -9.95 2.31 -8.66
C GLU A 56 -8.46 1.84 -8.81
N ILE A 57 -8.03 0.85 -8.02
CA ILE A 57 -6.68 0.18 -8.13
C ILE A 57 -6.82 -1.39 -8.11
N SER A 58 -5.82 -2.20 -8.56
CA SER A 58 -5.99 -3.57 -9.16
C SER A 58 -5.11 -4.78 -8.66
N LYS A 59 -5.14 -5.96 -9.34
CA LYS A 59 -5.25 -7.34 -8.73
C LYS A 59 -4.60 -8.57 -9.51
N ARG A 60 -4.24 -9.71 -8.85
CA ARG A 60 -3.90 -11.13 -9.37
C ARG A 60 -2.45 -11.40 -9.93
N ASN A 61 -1.87 -12.61 -10.22
CA ASN A 61 -2.17 -14.09 -10.07
C ASN A 61 -0.90 -15.07 -10.14
N ASN A 62 -0.73 -16.12 -9.26
CA ASN A 62 0.15 -17.34 -9.47
C ASN A 62 1.04 -18.05 -8.33
N MET A 63 1.66 -17.34 -7.36
CA MET A 63 2.84 -17.57 -6.41
C MET A 63 2.96 -18.74 -5.36
N THR A 64 3.91 -18.66 -4.39
CA THR A 64 4.10 -19.52 -3.16
C THR A 64 4.48 -18.75 -1.83
N PRO A 65 5.67 -18.79 -1.11
CA PRO A 65 5.79 -18.38 0.34
C PRO A 65 5.81 -16.88 0.77
N SER A 66 6.89 -16.07 0.61
CA SER A 66 6.90 -14.65 1.11
C SER A 66 5.90 -13.79 0.33
N GLN A 67 5.98 -14.00 -0.97
CA GLN A 67 4.89 -14.27 -1.89
C GLN A 67 3.43 -14.24 -1.35
N VAL A 68 3.05 -14.91 -0.25
CA VAL A 68 1.70 -14.85 0.34
C VAL A 68 1.32 -13.43 0.78
N ILE A 69 2.23 -12.68 1.41
CA ILE A 69 1.96 -11.29 1.83
C ILE A 69 1.76 -10.40 0.61
N LEU A 70 2.56 -10.61 -0.44
CA LEU A 70 2.42 -9.92 -1.73
C LEU A 70 1.09 -10.26 -2.40
N SER A 71 0.63 -11.50 -2.26
CA SER A 71 -0.64 -12.01 -2.81
C SER A 71 -1.87 -11.48 -2.04
N TRP A 72 -1.81 -11.43 -0.72
CA TRP A 72 -2.84 -10.81 0.14
C TRP A 72 -2.97 -9.31 -0.17
N ASN A 73 -1.85 -8.59 -0.30
CA ASN A 73 -1.84 -7.20 -0.76
C ASN A 73 -2.44 -7.05 -2.17
N ALA A 74 -2.01 -7.85 -3.15
CA ALA A 74 -2.53 -7.81 -4.51
C ALA A 74 -4.04 -8.19 -4.58
N GLN A 75 -4.53 -9.12 -3.76
CA GLN A 75 -5.96 -9.41 -3.64
C GLN A 75 -6.76 -8.29 -2.97
N ARG A 76 -6.11 -7.55 -2.06
CA ARG A 76 -6.58 -6.28 -1.52
C ARG A 76 -6.30 -5.09 -2.45
N ASN A 77 -6.10 -5.32 -3.76
CA ASN A 77 -5.93 -4.30 -4.79
C ASN A 77 -4.74 -3.33 -4.54
N VAL A 78 -3.72 -3.74 -3.77
CA VAL A 78 -2.55 -2.93 -3.43
C VAL A 78 -1.36 -3.31 -4.32
N ILE A 79 -0.75 -2.31 -4.97
CA ILE A 79 0.53 -2.45 -5.69
C ILE A 79 1.65 -2.67 -4.67
N VAL A 80 2.46 -3.72 -4.87
CA VAL A 80 3.55 -4.10 -3.95
C VAL A 80 4.92 -3.82 -4.55
N ILE A 81 5.87 -3.45 -3.67
CA ILE A 81 7.26 -3.10 -4.04
C ILE A 81 8.28 -3.97 -3.27
N PRO A 82 8.34 -5.29 -3.52
CA PRO A 82 9.18 -6.22 -2.75
C PRO A 82 10.68 -6.04 -3.05
N LYS A 83 11.43 -5.49 -2.10
CA LYS A 83 12.89 -5.35 -2.21
C LYS A 83 13.58 -6.71 -2.02
N SER A 84 14.36 -7.14 -3.01
CA SER A 84 15.30 -8.26 -2.91
C SER A 84 16.64 -7.90 -3.56
N VAL A 85 17.68 -8.67 -3.22
CA VAL A 85 19.00 -8.68 -3.91
C VAL A 85 19.45 -10.10 -4.26
N THR A 86 18.63 -11.12 -3.96
CA THR A 86 18.89 -12.52 -4.28
C THR A 86 18.11 -12.87 -5.56
N PRO A 87 18.76 -13.30 -6.67
CA PRO A 87 18.09 -13.49 -7.97
C PRO A 87 16.87 -14.42 -7.91
N SER A 88 17.00 -15.60 -7.30
CA SER A 88 15.88 -16.53 -7.13
C SER A 88 14.71 -15.90 -6.36
N ARG A 89 14.97 -15.07 -5.34
CA ARG A 89 13.93 -14.32 -4.62
C ARG A 89 13.32 -13.17 -5.46
N ILE A 90 14.04 -12.65 -6.45
CA ILE A 90 13.50 -11.65 -7.39
C ILE A 90 12.53 -12.34 -8.35
N GLU A 91 12.91 -13.46 -8.94
CA GLU A 91 12.06 -14.32 -9.79
C GLU A 91 10.81 -14.80 -9.02
N GLU A 92 11.02 -15.27 -7.79
CA GLU A 92 9.98 -15.61 -6.80
C GLU A 92 9.01 -14.42 -6.61
N ASN A 93 9.51 -13.20 -6.38
CA ASN A 93 8.71 -12.01 -6.10
C ASN A 93 7.74 -11.57 -7.23
N PHE A 94 7.80 -12.14 -8.44
CA PHE A 94 6.87 -11.78 -9.53
C PHE A 94 5.58 -12.60 -9.61
N GLN A 95 5.46 -13.74 -8.93
CA GLN A 95 4.45 -14.75 -9.28
C GLN A 95 3.01 -14.54 -8.64
N ILE A 96 2.71 -13.59 -7.75
CA ILE A 96 1.47 -13.31 -6.89
C ILE A 96 0.14 -14.14 -6.94
N LYS A 97 -0.09 -15.13 -6.03
CA LYS A 97 -1.18 -16.16 -5.94
C LYS A 97 -2.58 -15.55 -5.84
N LYS A 98 -3.60 -16.34 -6.18
CA LYS A 98 -4.90 -16.23 -5.51
C LYS A 98 -4.95 -17.19 -4.31
N LEU A 99 -4.87 -16.62 -3.11
CA LEU A 99 -5.17 -17.26 -1.83
C LEU A 99 -6.68 -17.52 -1.68
N PRO A 100 -7.09 -18.63 -1.03
CA PRO A 100 -8.47 -18.86 -0.58
C PRO A 100 -9.00 -17.71 0.29
N GLN A 101 -10.33 -17.52 0.29
CA GLN A 101 -10.95 -16.47 1.11
C GLN A 101 -10.71 -16.71 2.61
N GLU A 102 -10.78 -17.96 3.06
CA GLU A 102 -10.49 -18.38 4.44
C GLU A 102 -9.10 -17.91 4.92
N ASP A 103 -8.07 -17.95 4.06
CA ASP A 103 -6.72 -17.52 4.41
C ASP A 103 -6.57 -15.99 4.39
N ILE A 104 -7.29 -15.30 3.50
CA ILE A 104 -7.43 -13.84 3.57
C ILE A 104 -8.08 -13.43 4.89
N ASP A 105 -9.12 -14.13 5.33
CA ASP A 105 -9.86 -13.83 6.55
C ASP A 105 -9.05 -14.12 7.81
N LYS A 106 -8.29 -15.24 7.85
CA LYS A 106 -7.29 -15.52 8.91
C LYS A 106 -6.25 -14.41 9.04
N ILE A 107 -5.72 -13.90 7.92
CA ILE A 107 -4.73 -12.80 7.94
C ILE A 107 -5.38 -11.50 8.41
N ASN A 108 -6.61 -11.21 7.98
CA ASN A 108 -7.36 -10.03 8.43
C ASN A 108 -7.74 -10.09 9.93
N ALA A 109 -7.94 -11.29 10.48
CA ALA A 109 -8.26 -11.53 11.88
C ALA A 109 -7.07 -11.37 12.86
N ILE A 110 -5.85 -11.13 12.35
CA ILE A 110 -4.71 -10.77 13.18
C ILE A 110 -5.00 -9.42 13.84
N THR A 111 -5.08 -9.39 15.18
CA THR A 111 -5.38 -8.18 15.97
C THR A 111 -4.12 -7.41 16.40
N THR A 112 -2.95 -8.05 16.42
CA THR A 112 -1.67 -7.38 16.74
C THR A 112 -1.41 -6.25 15.75
N ARG A 113 -1.11 -5.06 16.27
CA ARG A 113 -0.73 -3.88 15.49
C ARG A 113 0.70 -3.46 15.77
N GLN A 114 1.46 -3.24 14.70
CA GLN A 114 2.84 -2.80 14.73
C GLN A 114 3.14 -2.04 13.44
N ARG A 115 3.60 -0.79 13.56
CA ARG A 115 4.25 -0.06 12.47
C ARG A 115 5.76 -0.35 12.53
N VAL A 116 6.45 -0.41 11.39
CA VAL A 116 7.90 -0.66 11.30
C VAL A 116 8.69 0.54 10.74
N VAL A 117 8.04 1.44 10.00
CA VAL A 117 8.64 2.71 9.54
C VAL A 117 8.09 3.88 10.36
N TYR A 118 8.63 4.05 11.58
CA TYR A 118 8.30 5.20 12.40
C TYR A 118 9.02 6.47 11.94
N PRO A 119 8.33 7.64 11.95
CA PRO A 119 8.93 8.91 11.60
C PRO A 119 9.68 9.58 12.77
N GLU A 120 10.15 8.83 13.78
CA GLU A 120 10.78 9.41 14.98
C GLU A 120 11.96 10.33 14.67
N ARG A 121 12.70 10.05 13.59
CA ARG A 121 13.79 10.92 13.10
C ARG A 121 13.33 12.35 12.80
N PHE A 122 12.06 12.56 12.49
CA PHE A 122 11.46 13.86 12.19
C PHE A 122 10.99 14.64 13.44
N LYS A 123 10.92 14.00 14.62
CA LYS A 123 10.73 14.51 16.01
C LYS A 123 9.60 15.49 16.34
N VAL A 124 9.20 16.37 15.43
CA VAL A 124 8.24 17.47 15.61
C VAL A 124 7.03 17.32 14.68
N LEU A 125 7.22 16.68 13.53
CA LEU A 125 6.16 16.46 12.54
C LEU A 125 5.45 15.13 12.79
N ASN A 126 4.18 15.16 13.23
CA ASN A 126 3.36 13.95 13.22
C ASN A 126 2.86 13.65 11.79
N VAL A 127 3.49 12.66 11.15
CA VAL A 127 3.12 12.21 9.80
C VAL A 127 1.83 11.37 9.80
N PHE A 128 1.53 10.66 10.89
CA PHE A 128 0.42 9.69 10.97
C PHE A 128 -0.57 10.10 12.06
N THR A 129 -1.79 10.52 11.67
CA THR A 129 -2.84 10.82 12.66
C THR A 129 -3.49 9.55 13.25
N ASP A 130 -3.22 8.39 12.65
CA ASP A 130 -3.59 7.07 13.16
C ASP A 130 -2.38 6.22 13.55
N LEU A 131 -2.61 5.29 14.48
CA LEU A 131 -1.64 4.24 14.84
C LEU A 131 -1.78 2.97 13.99
N GLY A 132 -2.65 3.01 12.95
CA GLY A 132 -3.11 1.86 12.19
C GLY A 132 -4.29 1.12 12.83
N GLU A 133 -5.32 0.84 12.01
CA GLU A 133 -6.38 -0.14 12.27
C GLU A 133 -6.18 -1.44 11.46
#